data_AF-V5H0X1-F1
#
_entry.id   AF-V5H0X1-F1
#
_cell.length_a   1.000
_cell.length_b   1.000
_cell.length_c   1.000
_cell.angle_alpha   90.00
_cell.angle_beta   90.00
_cell.angle_gamma   90.00
#
_symmetry.space_group_name_H-M   'P 1'
#
loop_
_entity.id
_entity.type
_entity.pdbx_description
1 polymer ?
#
loop_
_entity_poly.entity_id
_entity_poly.type
_entity_poly.pdbx_seq_one_letter_code
_entity_poly.pdbx_strand_id
1 'polypeptide(L)'
;GWQVVTSNERSADGKSHVTKRLATTSGSDKIEGGKVDYAAKNEQLASVYQDGDDKNFIKSVGAQSNTVIKQEAVGGDDNSNFRSTSSKTSSSSRVVTEQRSTSGDTYQPLPSNG
;
A
#
# COMPACT_ATOMS: atom_id res chain seq x y z
N GLY A 1 4.90 -18.45 4.88
CA GLY A 1 3.50 -17.96 4.87
C GLY A 1 3.48 -16.47 5.12
N TRP A 2 2.38 -15.78 4.81
CA TRP A 2 2.29 -14.32 4.99
C TRP A 2 1.92 -13.92 6.42
N GLN A 3 2.68 -13.00 7.00
CA GLN A 3 2.32 -12.30 8.23
C GLN A 3 1.55 -11.03 7.86
N VAL A 4 0.32 -10.91 8.37
CA VAL A 4 -0.56 -9.77 8.09
C VAL A 4 -0.82 -8.99 9.36
N VAL A 5 -0.54 -7.69 9.32
CA VAL A 5 -0.83 -6.75 10.40
C VAL A 5 -1.81 -5.71 9.87
N THR A 6 -2.87 -5.46 10.62
CA THR A 6 -3.86 -4.43 10.32
C THR A 6 -3.85 -3.41 11.45
N SER A 7 -3.89 -2.13 11.10
CA SER A 7 -4.03 -1.02 12.03
C SER A 7 -5.14 -0.11 11.56
N ASN A 8 -5.93 0.38 12.51
CA ASN A 8 -7.05 1.27 12.29
C ASN A 8 -6.85 2.50 13.17
N GLU A 9 -6.88 3.66 12.55
CA GLU A 9 -6.71 4.94 13.21
C GLU A 9 -7.93 5.80 12.90
N ARG A 10 -8.48 6.46 13.92
CA ARG A 10 -9.55 7.44 13.76
C ARG A 10 -9.06 8.75 14.37
N SER A 11 -9.27 9.85 13.67
CA SER A 11 -8.91 11.17 14.20
C SER A 11 -9.73 11.50 15.44
N ALA A 12 -9.18 12.35 16.32
CA ALA A 12 -9.83 12.75 17.56
C ALA A 12 -11.17 13.47 17.33
N ASP A 13 -11.30 14.17 16.21
CA ASP A 13 -12.54 14.83 15.76
C ASP A 13 -13.55 13.88 15.09
N GLY A 14 -13.18 12.60 14.90
CA GLY A 14 -14.02 11.59 14.26
C GLY A 14 -14.17 11.72 12.74
N LYS A 15 -13.60 12.76 12.11
CA LYS A 15 -13.79 13.08 10.68
C LYS A 15 -12.99 12.17 9.76
N SER A 16 -11.85 11.67 10.23
CA SER A 16 -10.93 10.85 9.45
C SER A 16 -10.86 9.44 10.00
N HIS A 17 -10.88 8.46 9.09
CA HIS A 17 -10.59 7.07 9.37
C HIS A 17 -9.52 6.56 8.42
N VAL A 18 -8.44 6.01 8.95
CA VAL A 18 -7.34 5.45 8.18
C VAL A 18 -7.17 3.98 8.56
N THR A 19 -7.16 3.11 7.56
CA THR A 19 -6.85 1.69 7.72
C THR A 19 -5.54 1.38 7.00
N LYS A 20 -4.59 0.80 7.72
CA LYS A 20 -3.31 0.33 7.20
C LYS A 20 -3.27 -1.18 7.27
N ARG A 21 -2.94 -1.86 6.18
CA ARG A 21 -2.70 -3.30 6.13
C ARG A 21 -1.31 -3.55 5.58
N LEU A 22 -0.52 -4.31 6.33
CA LEU A 22 0.84 -4.70 5.97
C LEU A 22 0.91 -6.22 5.92
N ALA A 23 1.20 -6.76 4.74
CA ALA A 23 1.51 -8.16 4.56
C ALA A 23 3.00 -8.32 4.27
N THR A 24 3.68 -9.18 5.02
CA THR A 24 5.10 -9.50 4.82
C THR A 24 5.33 -11.00 4.75
N THR A 25 6.31 -11.42 3.96
CA THR A 25 6.82 -12.79 3.97
C THR A 25 8.30 -12.75 3.69
N SER A 26 9.03 -13.71 4.25
CA SER A 26 10.43 -13.92 3.95
C SER A 26 10.77 -15.39 4.13
N GLY A 27 11.87 -15.81 3.52
CA GLY A 27 12.36 -17.17 3.65
C GLY A 27 13.69 -17.35 2.95
N SER A 28 14.23 -18.54 3.09
CA SER A 28 15.48 -18.96 2.48
C SER A 28 15.31 -20.39 1.99
N ASP A 29 15.65 -20.62 0.73
CA ASP A 29 15.66 -21.95 0.12
C ASP A 29 17.10 -22.35 -0.19
N LYS A 30 17.43 -23.63 0.05
CA LYS A 30 18.73 -24.17 -0.33
C LYS A 30 18.73 -24.51 -1.82
N ILE A 31 19.77 -24.10 -2.53
CA ILE A 31 19.98 -24.47 -3.94
C ILE A 31 21.31 -25.21 -4.07
N GLU A 32 21.52 -25.86 -5.21
CA GLU A 32 22.80 -26.51 -5.48
C GLU A 32 23.94 -25.48 -5.42
N GLY A 33 24.95 -25.77 -4.60
CA GLY A 33 26.07 -24.86 -4.36
C GLY A 33 25.74 -23.58 -3.59
N GLY A 34 24.54 -23.41 -3.01
CA GLY A 34 24.22 -22.15 -2.34
C GLY A 34 22.85 -22.04 -1.66
N LYS A 35 22.36 -20.81 -1.54
CA LYS A 35 21.04 -20.47 -1.01
C LYS A 35 20.41 -19.32 -1.79
N VAL A 36 19.09 -19.25 -1.73
CA VAL A 36 18.29 -18.13 -2.20
C VAL A 36 17.49 -17.58 -1.03
N ASP A 37 17.72 -16.32 -0.69
CA ASP A 37 16.93 -15.56 0.25
C ASP A 37 15.86 -14.76 -0.50
N TYR A 38 14.63 -14.74 0.00
CA TYR A 38 13.55 -13.94 -0.57
C TYR A 38 12.78 -13.20 0.51
N ALA A 39 12.28 -12.02 0.15
CA ALA A 39 11.42 -11.21 1.00
C ALA A 39 10.40 -10.47 0.14
N ALA A 40 9.15 -10.41 0.59
CA ALA A 40 8.12 -9.61 -0.04
C ALA A 40 7.30 -8.84 1.00
N LYS A 41 6.87 -7.65 0.61
CA LYS A 41 6.11 -6.69 1.40
C LYS A 41 4.99 -6.14 0.54
N ASN A 42 3.78 -6.11 1.06
CA ASN A 42 2.63 -5.45 0.46
C ASN A 42 1.97 -4.55 1.51
N GLU A 43 1.89 -3.27 1.22
CA GLU A 43 1.28 -2.24 2.03
C GLU A 43 0.02 -1.77 1.34
N GLN A 44 -1.07 -1.67 2.09
CA GLN A 44 -2.32 -1.07 1.65
C GLN A 44 -2.73 -0.01 2.68
N LEU A 45 -3.09 1.15 2.18
CA LEU A 45 -3.59 2.27 2.96
C LEU A 45 -4.95 2.64 2.39
N ALA A 46 -5.97 2.65 3.23
CA ALA A 46 -7.28 3.20 2.91
C ALA A 46 -7.55 4.37 3.85
N SER A 47 -8.06 5.47 3.32
CA SER A 47 -8.48 6.62 4.11
C SER A 47 -9.88 7.06 3.72
N VAL A 48 -10.65 7.47 4.71
CA VAL A 48 -11.95 8.11 4.54
C VAL A 48 -11.92 9.39 5.37
N TYR A 49 -12.29 10.49 4.76
CA TYR A 49 -12.53 11.76 5.40
C TYR A 49 -13.97 12.17 5.14
N GLN A 50 -14.65 12.67 6.16
CA GLN A 50 -15.96 13.29 6.01
C GLN A 50 -16.07 14.47 6.98
N ASP A 51 -16.53 15.60 6.46
CA ASP A 51 -16.81 16.80 7.24
C ASP A 51 -18.11 17.44 6.77
N GLY A 52 -18.82 18.07 7.71
CA GLY A 52 -20.14 18.66 7.47
C GLY A 52 -21.31 17.81 7.93
N ASP A 53 -22.51 18.22 7.53
CA ASP A 53 -23.79 17.60 7.89
C ASP A 53 -24.42 16.85 6.71
N ASP A 54 -25.58 16.22 6.90
CA ASP A 54 -26.26 15.42 5.86
C ASP A 54 -26.60 16.19 4.58
N LYS A 55 -26.61 17.53 4.64
CA LYS A 55 -26.99 18.43 3.55
C LYS A 55 -25.80 19.15 2.94
N ASN A 56 -24.78 19.45 3.74
CA ASN A 56 -23.59 20.18 3.35
C ASN A 56 -22.36 19.40 3.83
N PHE A 57 -21.78 18.58 2.95
CA PHE A 57 -20.64 17.75 3.30
C PHE A 57 -19.55 17.76 2.24
N ILE A 58 -18.34 17.46 2.70
CA ILE A 58 -17.21 17.08 1.88
C ILE A 58 -16.78 15.69 2.35
N LYS A 59 -16.64 14.76 1.42
CA LYS A 59 -16.13 13.42 1.71
C LYS A 59 -15.05 13.03 0.71
N SER A 60 -13.96 12.48 1.24
CA SER A 60 -12.82 12.05 0.44
C SER A 60 -12.47 10.62 0.80
N VAL A 61 -12.32 9.77 -0.22
CA VAL A 61 -11.92 8.38 -0.05
C VAL A 61 -10.61 8.17 -0.81
N GLY A 62 -9.56 7.77 -0.08
CA GLY A 62 -8.25 7.46 -0.60
C GLY A 62 -7.94 5.97 -0.49
N ALA A 63 -7.30 5.41 -1.51
CA ALA A 63 -6.71 4.08 -1.45
C ALA A 63 -5.31 4.13 -2.08
N GLN A 64 -4.34 3.54 -1.40
CA GLN A 64 -2.96 3.44 -1.87
C GLN A 64 -2.45 2.01 -1.60
N SER A 65 -1.62 1.51 -2.51
CA SER A 65 -0.90 0.26 -2.34
C SER A 65 0.56 0.40 -2.73
N ASN A 66 1.42 -0.38 -2.08
CA ASN A 66 2.84 -0.48 -2.38
C ASN A 66 3.29 -1.93 -2.20
N THR A 67 3.89 -2.51 -3.22
CA THR A 67 4.41 -3.88 -3.22
C THR A 67 5.89 -3.86 -3.52
N VAL A 68 6.67 -4.58 -2.72
CA VAL A 68 8.10 -4.76 -2.89
C VAL A 68 8.40 -6.25 -2.78
N ILE A 69 9.11 -6.79 -3.76
CA ILE A 69 9.61 -8.17 -3.78
C ILE A 69 11.12 -8.10 -3.98
N LYS A 70 11.87 -8.85 -3.19
CA LYS A 70 13.33 -8.95 -3.24
C LYS A 70 13.73 -10.42 -3.22
N GLN A 71 14.73 -10.76 -4.00
CA GLN A 71 15.34 -12.07 -4.03
C GLN A 71 16.85 -11.92 -4.18
N GLU A 72 17.61 -12.70 -3.43
CA GLU A 72 19.06 -12.77 -3.48
C GLU A 72 19.48 -14.24 -3.53
N ALA A 73 20.30 -14.61 -4.50
CA ALA A 73 20.91 -15.92 -4.61
C ALA A 73 22.42 -15.77 -4.38
N VAL A 74 22.97 -16.56 -3.48
CA VAL A 74 24.41 -16.64 -3.22
C VAL A 74 24.85 -18.09 -3.22
N GLY A 75 26.00 -18.37 -3.81
CA GLY A 75 26.53 -19.72 -3.85
C GLY A 75 27.90 -19.76 -4.51
N GLY A 76 28.37 -20.98 -4.73
CA GLY A 76 29.72 -21.25 -5.20
C GLY A 76 30.23 -22.58 -4.67
N ASP A 77 31.29 -23.05 -5.32
CA ASP A 77 32.10 -24.18 -4.89
C ASP A 77 33.52 -23.71 -4.57
N ASP A 78 34.45 -24.64 -4.38
CA ASP A 78 35.85 -24.33 -4.04
C ASP A 78 36.58 -23.52 -5.13
N ASN A 79 36.01 -23.41 -6.34
CA ASN A 79 36.67 -22.82 -7.50
C ASN A 79 35.91 -21.61 -8.10
N SER A 80 34.69 -21.35 -7.65
CA SER A 80 33.84 -20.28 -8.18
C SER A 80 32.81 -19.78 -7.16
N ASN A 81 32.42 -18.51 -7.25
CA ASN A 81 31.30 -17.96 -6.50
C ASN A 81 30.33 -17.23 -7.43
N PHE A 82 29.06 -17.16 -7.02
CA PHE A 82 28.04 -16.39 -7.68
C PHE A 82 27.19 -15.63 -6.66
N ARG A 83 26.73 -14.46 -7.09
CA ARG A 83 25.74 -13.66 -6.38
C ARG A 83 24.81 -13.04 -7.41
N SER A 84 23.51 -13.19 -7.20
CA SER A 84 22.48 -12.62 -8.07
C SER A 84 21.40 -11.98 -7.21
N THR A 85 20.99 -10.77 -7.55
CA THR A 85 19.96 -10.03 -6.81
C THR A 85 18.91 -9.51 -7.76
N SER A 86 17.65 -9.65 -7.39
CA SER A 86 16.51 -9.13 -8.15
C SER A 86 15.53 -8.45 -7.21
N SER A 87 14.93 -7.36 -7.66
CA SER A 87 13.87 -6.68 -6.92
C SER A 87 12.82 -6.10 -7.85
N LYS A 88 11.56 -6.16 -7.41
CA LYS A 88 10.42 -5.59 -8.13
C LYS A 88 9.60 -4.74 -7.18
N THR A 89 9.28 -3.53 -7.62
CA THR A 89 8.45 -2.57 -6.87
C THR A 89 7.26 -2.14 -7.71
N SER A 90 6.09 -2.02 -7.10
CA SER A 90 4.88 -1.51 -7.75
C SER A 90 4.02 -0.77 -6.75
N SER A 91 3.56 0.42 -7.12
CA SER A 91 2.71 1.26 -6.29
C SER A 91 1.53 1.80 -7.09
N SER A 92 0.43 2.07 -6.39
CA SER A 92 -0.77 2.68 -6.97
C SER A 92 -1.46 3.53 -5.93
N SER A 93 -2.08 4.63 -6.36
CA SER A 93 -2.91 5.45 -5.48
C SER A 93 -4.11 5.98 -6.25
N ARG A 94 -5.23 6.14 -5.55
CA ARG A 94 -6.48 6.73 -6.05
C ARG A 94 -7.14 7.52 -4.94
N VAL A 95 -7.68 8.68 -5.29
CA VAL A 95 -8.45 9.52 -4.38
C VAL A 95 -9.70 9.96 -5.11
N VAL A 96 -10.84 9.86 -4.44
CA VAL A 96 -12.13 10.33 -4.93
C VAL A 96 -12.69 11.30 -3.91
N THR A 97 -13.07 12.49 -4.36
CA THR A 97 -13.66 13.53 -3.51
C THR A 97 -15.07 13.83 -4.00
N GLU A 98 -16.02 13.83 -3.07
CA GLU A 98 -17.41 14.23 -3.27
C GLU A 98 -17.71 15.43 -2.36
N GLN A 99 -18.49 16.38 -2.89
CA GLN A 99 -18.96 17.54 -2.14
C GLN A 99 -20.43 17.78 -2.46
N ARG A 100 -21.20 18.16 -1.45
CA ARG A 100 -22.62 18.49 -1.59
C ARG A 100 -22.90 19.77 -0.82
N SER A 101 -23.63 20.68 -1.44
CA SER A 101 -24.15 21.90 -0.82
C SER A 101 -25.62 22.05 -1.21
N THR A 102 -26.49 22.37 -0.25
CA THR A 102 -27.92 22.61 -0.52
C THR A 102 -28.21 24.00 -1.10
N SER A 103 -27.20 24.86 -1.18
CA SER A 103 -27.23 26.13 -1.90
C SER A 103 -26.98 25.92 -3.39
N GLY A 104 -27.98 25.46 -4.15
CA GLY A 104 -28.18 25.71 -5.60
C GLY A 104 -27.12 25.36 -6.65
N ASP A 105 -25.86 25.08 -6.31
CA ASP A 105 -24.77 24.85 -7.26
C ASP A 105 -24.10 23.50 -6.96
N THR A 106 -24.51 22.47 -7.69
CA THR A 106 -23.76 21.22 -7.79
C THR A 106 -22.44 21.48 -8.51
N TYR A 107 -21.38 21.75 -7.74
CA TYR A 107 -20.03 21.74 -8.30
C TYR A 107 -19.62 20.31 -8.63
N GLN A 108 -19.59 19.99 -9.93
CA GLN A 108 -19.07 18.72 -10.44
C GLN A 108 -17.64 18.47 -9.90
N PRO A 109 -17.29 17.22 -9.56
CA PRO A 109 -15.93 16.88 -9.19
C PRO A 109 -15.00 17.19 -10.37
N LEU A 110 -14.00 18.05 -10.13
CA LEU A 110 -12.93 18.29 -11.10
C LEU A 110 -12.20 16.95 -11.35
N PRO A 111 -11.99 16.53 -12.61
CA PRO A 111 -11.14 15.40 -12.89
C PRO A 111 -9.73 15.74 -12.38
N SER A 112 -9.20 14.89 -11.51
CA SER A 112 -7.79 14.93 -11.11
C SER A 112 -6.94 14.61 -12.35
N ASN A 113 -6.49 15.64 -13.06
CA ASN A 113 -5.48 15.50 -14.10
C ASN A 113 -4.16 15.10 -13.44
N GLY A 114 -3.64 13.94 -13.85
CA GLY A 114 -2.24 13.55 -13.64
C GLY A 114 -1.31 14.22 -14.64
#